data_AF-A0A2R6CBQ3-F1
#
_entry.id   AF-A0A2R6CBQ3-F1
#
_cell.length_a   1.000
_cell.length_b   1.000
_cell.length_c   1.000
_cell.angle_alpha   90.00
_cell.angle_beta   90.00
_cell.angle_gamma   90.00
#
_symmetry.space_group_name_H-M   'P 1'
#
loop_
_entity.id
_entity.type
_entity.pdbx_description
1 polymer ?
#
loop_
_entity_poly.entity_id
_entity_poly.type
_entity_poly.pdbx_seq_one_letter_code
_entity_poly.pdbx_strand_id
1 'polypeptide(L)'
;MDGEKEVLLIRGPRQSGKTTCLLHLRDMHGGSYVTLGDVDALRTIDESPKEFASRYLDRGGILYLDEIQYSKNLSKPEANL
;
A
#
# COMPACT_ATOMS: atom_id res chain seq x y z
N MET A 1 17.01 -13.03 1.14
CA MET A 1 17.19 -12.25 -0.10
C MET A 1 16.95 -10.81 0.27
N ASP A 2 18.03 -10.07 0.56
CA ASP A 2 17.97 -8.62 0.73
C ASP A 2 17.94 -8.00 -0.67
N GLY A 3 16.76 -7.99 -1.28
CA GLY A 3 16.50 -7.14 -2.45
C GLY A 3 16.12 -5.74 -1.97
N GLU A 4 16.56 -4.71 -2.67
CA GLU A 4 16.08 -3.35 -2.42
C GLU A 4 14.56 -3.32 -2.50
N LYS A 5 13.92 -2.66 -1.53
CA LYS A 5 12.47 -2.52 -1.51
C LYS A 5 12.08 -1.49 -2.57
N GLU A 6 11.60 -1.95 -3.71
CA GLU A 6 11.11 -1.08 -4.76
C GLU A 6 9.70 -0.56 -4.43
N VAL A 7 9.49 0.74 -4.61
CA VAL A 7 8.20 1.41 -4.41
C VAL A 7 7.83 2.20 -5.65
N LEU A 8 6.61 2.01 -6.14
CA LEU A 8 6.00 2.82 -7.19
C LEU A 8 4.83 3.62 -6.62
N LEU A 9 4.94 4.95 -6.65
CA LEU A 9 3.87 5.85 -6.23
C LEU A 9 3.05 6.34 -7.43
N ILE A 10 1.74 6.05 -7.44
CA ILE A 10 0.81 6.54 -8.48
C ILE A 10 0.00 7.72 -7.93
N ARG A 11 0.16 8.91 -8.53
CA ARG A 11 -0.59 10.13 -8.18
C ARG A 11 -1.42 10.61 -9.36
N GLY A 12 -2.59 11.18 -9.07
CA GLY A 12 -3.47 11.76 -10.08
C GLY A 12 -4.82 12.19 -9.51
N PRO A 13 -5.63 12.95 -10.28
CA PRO A 13 -6.95 13.43 -9.86
C PRO A 13 -7.86 12.31 -9.34
N ARG A 14 -8.87 12.66 -8.52
CA ARG A 14 -9.93 11.69 -8.18
C ARG A 14 -10.57 11.15 -9.46
N GLN A 15 -10.98 9.89 -9.44
CA GLN A 15 -11.65 9.20 -10.57
C GLN A 15 -10.81 9.01 -11.85
N SER A 16 -9.48 9.16 -11.78
CA SER A 16 -8.58 8.88 -12.92
C SER A 16 -8.23 7.39 -13.15
N GLY A 17 -8.96 6.45 -12.51
CA GLY A 17 -8.72 5.01 -12.68
C GLY A 17 -7.55 4.40 -11.87
N LYS A 18 -7.01 5.08 -10.86
CA LYS A 18 -5.89 4.58 -10.03
C LYS A 18 -6.20 3.25 -9.34
N THR A 19 -7.31 3.19 -8.61
CA THR A 19 -7.80 1.97 -7.95
C THR A 19 -7.97 0.83 -8.96
N THR A 20 -8.57 1.12 -10.12
CA THR A 20 -8.72 0.14 -11.21
C THR A 20 -7.38 -0.39 -11.68
N CYS A 21 -6.38 0.48 -11.86
CA CYS A 21 -5.02 0.09 -12.25
C CYS A 21 -4.39 -0.83 -11.20
N LEU A 22 -4.47 -0.48 -9.91
CA LEU A 22 -3.93 -1.32 -8.81
C LEU A 22 -4.58 -2.70 -8.76
N LEU A 23 -5.91 -2.77 -8.90
CA LEU A 23 -6.64 -4.04 -8.93
C LEU A 23 -6.24 -4.89 -10.15
N HIS A 24 -6.09 -4.27 -11.33
CA HIS A 24 -5.68 -4.98 -12.53
C HIS A 24 -4.24 -5.52 -12.43
N LEU A 25 -3.32 -4.75 -11.84
CA LEU A 25 -1.96 -5.22 -11.56
C LEU A 25 -1.96 -6.40 -10.59
N ARG A 26 -2.76 -6.35 -9.52
CA ARG A 26 -2.94 -7.47 -8.59
C ARG A 26 -3.48 -8.70 -9.30
N ASP A 27 -4.48 -8.55 -10.16
CA ASP A 27 -5.07 -9.68 -10.89
C ASP A 27 -4.05 -10.34 -11.84
N MET A 28 -3.12 -9.57 -12.41
CA MET A 28 -2.06 -10.08 -13.28
C MET A 28 -0.86 -10.68 -12.53
N HIS A 29 -0.47 -10.11 -11.40
CA HIS A 29 0.80 -10.44 -10.72
C HIS A 29 0.63 -11.08 -9.34
N GLY A 30 -0.61 -11.24 -8.86
CA GLY A 30 -0.91 -11.69 -7.51
C GLY A 30 -0.52 -10.66 -6.44
N GLY A 31 -0.54 -11.06 -5.17
CA GLY A 31 -0.22 -10.20 -4.03
C GLY A 31 -1.44 -9.69 -3.26
N SER A 32 -1.21 -8.75 -2.35
CA SER A 32 -2.22 -8.25 -1.40
C SER A 32 -2.66 -6.85 -1.78
N TYR A 33 -3.96 -6.61 -1.84
CA TYR A 33 -4.54 -5.26 -1.99
C TYR A 33 -5.13 -4.80 -0.65
N VAL A 34 -4.73 -3.61 -0.21
CA VAL A 34 -5.18 -3.00 1.04
C VAL A 34 -5.53 -1.54 0.76
N THR A 35 -6.70 -1.10 1.22
CA THR A 35 -7.07 0.32 1.22
C THR A 35 -6.87 0.90 2.62
N LEU A 36 -6.29 2.10 2.72
CA LEU A 36 -6.24 2.85 3.97
C LEU A 36 -7.51 3.67 4.26
N GLY A 37 -8.55 3.48 3.46
CA GLY A 37 -9.92 3.82 3.84
C GLY A 37 -10.53 2.83 4.86
N ASP A 38 -9.95 1.62 4.98
CA ASP A 38 -10.27 0.69 6.05
C ASP A 38 -9.61 1.14 7.36
N VAL A 39 -10.43 1.31 8.41
CA VAL A 39 -9.99 1.89 9.69
C VAL A 39 -8.96 0.99 10.38
N ASP A 40 -9.11 -0.32 10.28
CA ASP A 40 -8.17 -1.26 10.92
C ASP A 40 -6.84 -1.31 10.17
N ALA A 41 -6.86 -1.28 8.84
CA ALA A 41 -5.66 -1.18 8.02
C ALA A 41 -4.90 0.13 8.28
N LEU A 42 -5.60 1.27 8.31
CA LEU A 42 -5.03 2.57 8.63
C LEU A 42 -4.43 2.60 10.04
N ARG A 43 -5.16 2.10 11.03
CA ARG A 43 -4.68 2.06 12.42
C ARG A 43 -3.43 1.18 12.54
N THR A 44 -3.45 -0.02 11.96
CA THR A 44 -2.33 -0.96 12.07
C THR A 44 -1.09 -0.49 11.30
N ILE A 45 -1.23 0.13 10.12
CA ILE A 45 -0.07 0.66 9.39
C ILE A 45 0.58 1.86 10.10
N ASP A 46 -0.22 2.72 10.75
CA ASP A 46 0.31 3.90 11.45
C ASP A 46 0.85 3.59 12.85
N GLU A 47 0.16 2.74 13.62
CA GLU A 47 0.49 2.46 15.02
C GLU A 47 1.34 1.19 15.21
N SER A 48 1.26 0.22 14.30
CA SER A 48 1.95 -1.07 14.43
C SER A 48 2.45 -1.63 13.08
N PRO A 49 3.38 -0.94 12.39
CA PRO A 49 3.83 -1.30 11.04
C PRO A 49 4.34 -2.74 10.90
N LYS A 50 4.94 -3.31 11.95
CA LYS A 50 5.40 -4.72 11.97
C LYS A 50 4.23 -5.70 11.91
N GLU A 51 3.15 -5.39 12.63
CA GLU A 51 1.93 -6.19 12.59
C GLU A 51 1.24 -6.08 11.23
N PHE A 52 1.17 -4.86 10.69
CA PHE A 52 0.68 -4.65 9.32
C PHE A 52 1.49 -5.46 8.30
N ALA A 53 2.81 -5.42 8.40
CA ALA A 53 3.70 -6.20 7.53
C ALA A 53 3.45 -7.71 7.69
N SER A 54 3.34 -8.22 8.91
CA SER A 54 3.09 -9.65 9.09
C SER A 54 1.75 -10.12 8.51
N ARG A 55 0.74 -9.24 8.51
CA ARG A 55 -0.57 -9.54 7.90
C ARG A 55 -0.55 -9.58 6.37
N TYR A 56 0.18 -8.65 5.75
CA TYR A 56 0.04 -8.35 4.31
C TYR A 56 1.30 -8.54 3.45
N LEU A 57 2.51 -8.42 4.04
CA LEU A 57 3.81 -8.57 3.38
C LEU A 57 4.38 -10.00 3.49
N ASP A 58 4.19 -10.67 4.63
CA ASP A 58 4.75 -12.02 4.87
C ASP A 58 4.13 -13.11 3.97
N ARG A 59 3.06 -12.79 3.23
CA ARG A 59 2.44 -13.67 2.23
C ARG A 59 3.25 -13.77 0.92
N GLY A 60 4.29 -12.94 0.77
CA GLY A 60 5.07 -12.81 -0.46
C GLY A 60 4.31 -12.07 -1.57
N GLY A 61 5.06 -11.52 -2.53
CA GLY A 61 4.50 -10.80 -3.68
C GLY A 61 4.34 -9.29 -3.46
N ILE A 62 3.56 -8.65 -4.34
CA ILE A 62 3.40 -7.20 -4.39
C ILE A 62 2.33 -6.76 -3.37
N LEU A 63 2.63 -5.72 -2.59
CA LEU A 63 1.65 -5.05 -1.75
C LEU A 63 1.12 -3.81 -2.48
N TYR A 64 -0.17 -3.83 -2.80
CA TYR A 64 -0.89 -2.69 -3.38
C TYR A 64 -1.58 -1.92 -2.25
N LEU A 65 -1.18 -0.66 -2.07
CA LEU A 65 -1.79 0.26 -1.11
C LEU A 65 -2.61 1.31 -1.85
N ASP A 66 -3.90 1.37 -1.57
CA ASP A 66 -4.78 2.45 -2.06
C ASP A 66 -5.06 3.48 -0.97
N GLU A 67 -5.40 4.69 -1.41
CA GLU A 67 -5.79 5.82 -0.56
C GLU A 67 -4.77 6.19 0.53
N ILE A 68 -3.47 6.05 0.23
CA ILE A 68 -2.37 6.30 1.18
C ILE A 68 -2.38 7.68 1.84
N GLN A 69 -3.08 8.65 1.24
CA GLN A 69 -3.23 9.99 1.81
C GLN A 69 -3.92 10.00 3.18
N TYR A 70 -4.62 8.93 3.56
CA TYR A 70 -5.22 8.81 4.90
C TYR A 70 -4.19 8.53 6.00
N SER A 71 -3.07 7.89 5.70
CA SER A 71 -1.99 7.65 6.67
C SER A 71 -1.23 8.93 6.98
N LYS A 72 -1.01 9.21 8.26
CA LYS A 72 -0.20 10.36 8.68
C LYS A 72 1.29 10.16 8.38
N ASN A 73 1.72 8.90 8.33
CA ASN A 73 3.11 8.53 8.13
C ASN A 73 3.47 8.43 6.64
N LEU A 74 2.53 8.01 5.77
CA LEU A 74 2.77 7.79 4.34
C LEU A 74 2.30 8.93 3.43
N SER A 75 1.42 9.81 3.91
CA SER A 75 0.89 10.92 3.10
C SER A 75 1.91 12.03 2.82
N LYS A 76 3.07 12.03 3.50
CA LYS A 76 4.11 13.03 3.31
C LYS A 76 5.10 12.60 2.23
N PRO A 77 5.43 13.46 1.26
CA PRO A 77 6.40 13.15 0.20
C PRO A 77 7.83 12.90 0.71
N GLU A 78 8.11 13.21 1.98
CA GLU A 78 9.39 12.96 2.66
C GLU A 78 9.37 11.75 3.59
N ALA A 79 8.30 10.95 3.56
CA ALA A 79 8.26 9.69 4.29
C ALA A 79 9.34 8.76 3.71
N ASN A 80 10.46 8.64 4.43
CA ASN A 80 11.52 7.69 4.12
C ASN A 80 10.91 6.28 4.09
N LEU A 81 10.63 5.81 2.88
CA LEU A 81 10.41 4.39 2.57
C LEU A 81 11.76 3.73 2.34
#